data_AF-A0A125YLI2-F1
#
_entry.id   AF-A0A125YLI2-F1
#
_cell.length_a   1.000
_cell.length_b   1.000
_cell.length_c   1.000
_cell.angle_alpha   90.00
_cell.angle_beta   90.00
_cell.angle_gamma   90.00
#
_symmetry.space_group_name_H-M   'P 1'
#
loop_
_entity.id
_entity.type
_entity.pdbx_description
1 polymer ?
#
loop_
_entity_poly.entity_id
_entity_poly.type
_entity_poly.pdbx_seq_one_letter_code
_entity_poly.pdbx_strand_id
1 'polypeptide(L)'
;MALQASAPSTPMPSSTPTLPPSFDFSADLGYRVTIRTTTGETFRGELYCYENGPTGLVTLKEDTEPGKANFHVVRRGVVADVVSERQNGEARQNLSKPPVIERGTVDHNEKVAIAEFEKRKYTIGVGVTAEAQDLFDFIWKTHPDCVWRGQDIVIQSLEVTIRPPYEPSSVSGRDTRAKERITSVVMKFRQKREREAARQPQHGAPMPGGTSLPNLTNGACDSPVVPREAVESAEGAATAADGVSSRVA
;
A
#
# COMPACT_ATOMS: atom_id res chain seq x y z
N MET A 1 -57.57 68.56 -17.72
CA MET A 1 -56.16 68.12 -17.77
C MET A 1 -55.74 67.71 -16.37
N ALA A 2 -55.59 66.42 -16.10
CA ALA A 2 -54.73 65.90 -15.04
C ALA A 2 -54.49 64.43 -15.34
N LEU A 3 -53.25 64.13 -15.71
CA LEU A 3 -52.73 62.82 -16.08
C LEU A 3 -52.65 61.93 -14.82
N GLN A 4 -53.21 60.73 -14.91
CA GLN A 4 -53.07 59.69 -13.89
C GLN A 4 -51.78 58.91 -14.19
N ALA A 5 -50.75 59.12 -13.38
CA ALA A 5 -49.45 58.47 -13.51
C ALA A 5 -49.52 57.02 -12.97
N SER A 6 -49.09 56.09 -13.82
CA SER A 6 -48.94 54.66 -13.53
C SER A 6 -47.77 54.42 -12.56
N ALA A 7 -47.99 53.64 -11.50
CA ALA A 7 -46.94 53.19 -10.59
C ALA A 7 -46.11 52.05 -11.23
N PRO A 8 -44.79 51.96 -10.97
CA PRO A 8 -43.96 50.86 -11.47
C PRO A 8 -44.08 49.60 -10.61
N SER A 9 -44.26 48.45 -11.27
CA SER A 9 -44.25 47.12 -10.65
C SER A 9 -42.84 46.74 -10.19
N THR A 10 -42.69 46.47 -8.90
CA THR A 10 -41.46 45.96 -8.29
C THR A 10 -41.23 44.51 -8.73
N PRO A 11 -40.03 44.12 -9.21
CA PRO A 11 -39.73 42.72 -9.47
C PRO A 11 -39.50 41.96 -8.17
N MET A 12 -40.07 40.74 -8.07
CA MET A 12 -39.83 39.83 -6.95
C MET A 12 -38.36 39.38 -6.90
N PRO A 13 -37.74 39.27 -5.73
CA PRO A 13 -36.41 38.67 -5.62
C PRO A 13 -36.50 37.16 -5.89
N SER A 14 -35.81 36.71 -6.94
CA SER A 14 -35.50 35.31 -7.17
C SER A 14 -34.63 34.80 -6.03
N SER A 15 -35.20 33.95 -5.17
CA SER A 15 -34.47 33.27 -4.10
C SER A 15 -33.64 32.13 -4.70
N THR A 16 -32.44 32.47 -5.17
CA THR A 16 -31.37 31.50 -5.37
C THR A 16 -30.96 30.96 -4.00
N PRO A 17 -30.84 29.64 -3.79
CA PRO A 17 -30.28 29.11 -2.55
C PRO A 17 -28.78 29.42 -2.53
N THR A 18 -28.44 30.59 -2.00
CA THR A 18 -27.06 30.95 -1.69
C THR A 18 -26.63 30.07 -0.52
N LEU A 19 -25.77 29.09 -0.80
CA LEU A 19 -25.08 28.33 0.25
C LEU A 19 -24.51 29.34 1.28
N PRO A 20 -24.71 29.10 2.59
CA PRO A 20 -24.09 29.93 3.63
C PRO A 20 -22.56 29.94 3.45
N PRO A 21 -21.87 30.98 3.97
CA PRO A 21 -20.46 31.26 3.73
C PRO A 21 -19.64 29.99 3.86
N SER A 22 -18.85 29.70 2.82
CA SER A 22 -18.01 28.53 2.63
C SER A 22 -17.55 27.91 3.95
N PHE A 23 -18.18 26.80 4.35
CA PHE A 23 -17.67 25.97 5.44
C PHE A 23 -16.22 25.59 5.13
N ASP A 24 -15.31 25.98 6.02
CA ASP A 24 -13.89 25.68 5.84
C ASP A 24 -13.57 24.31 6.45
N PHE A 25 -13.72 23.27 5.63
CA PHE A 25 -13.37 21.90 6.01
C PHE A 25 -11.92 21.77 6.54
N SER A 26 -11.01 22.68 6.17
CA SER A 26 -9.65 22.67 6.67
C SER A 26 -9.53 23.16 8.12
N ALA A 27 -10.34 24.15 8.50
CA ALA A 27 -10.36 24.71 9.85
C ALA A 27 -11.07 23.77 10.85
N ASP A 28 -12.02 22.98 10.36
CA ASP A 28 -12.85 22.08 11.17
C ASP A 28 -12.39 20.62 11.16
N LEU A 29 -11.26 20.30 10.52
CA LEU A 29 -10.69 18.94 10.53
C LEU A 29 -10.39 18.49 11.97
N GLY A 30 -10.87 17.31 12.34
CA GLY A 30 -10.78 16.76 13.70
C GLY A 30 -11.82 17.31 14.69
N TYR A 31 -12.70 18.22 14.29
CA TYR A 31 -13.82 18.66 15.12
C TYR A 31 -15.09 17.87 14.82
N ARG A 32 -15.99 17.82 15.80
CA ARG A 32 -17.34 17.29 15.59
C ARG A 32 -18.15 18.24 14.71
N VAL A 33 -18.72 17.70 13.65
CA VAL A 33 -19.57 18.41 12.71
C VAL A 33 -20.85 17.62 12.49
N THR A 34 -21.93 18.34 12.22
CA THR A 34 -23.20 17.77 11.76
C THR A 34 -23.41 18.18 10.31
N ILE A 35 -23.45 17.21 9.41
CA ILE A 35 -23.72 17.39 7.99
C ILE A 35 -25.19 17.07 7.73
N ARG A 36 -25.87 17.97 7.03
CA ARG A 36 -27.22 17.75 6.51
C ARG A 36 -27.17 17.67 4.99
N THR A 37 -27.72 16.61 4.41
CA THR A 37 -27.83 16.44 2.97
C THR A 37 -29.03 17.18 2.40
N THR A 38 -29.03 17.38 1.09
CA THR A 38 -30.18 17.90 0.33
C THR A 38 -31.41 17.00 0.39
N THR A 39 -31.23 15.71 0.69
CA THR A 39 -32.31 14.74 0.94
C THR A 39 -32.90 14.84 2.35
N GLY A 40 -32.30 15.66 3.24
CA GLY A 40 -32.74 15.85 4.62
C GLY A 40 -32.11 14.90 5.63
N GLU A 41 -31.23 13.99 5.20
CA GLU A 41 -30.49 13.09 6.08
C GLU A 41 -29.42 13.87 6.85
N THR A 42 -29.22 13.52 8.12
CA THR A 42 -28.24 14.18 8.98
C THR A 42 -27.23 13.18 9.53
N PHE A 43 -25.96 13.47 9.34
CA PHE A 43 -24.84 12.68 9.84
C PHE A 43 -24.05 13.51 10.84
N ARG A 44 -23.74 12.93 12.00
CA ARG A 44 -22.97 13.60 13.06
C ARG A 44 -21.72 12.78 13.35
N GLY A 45 -20.57 13.43 13.36
CA GLY A 45 -19.30 12.75 13.63
C GLY A 45 -18.12 13.71 13.62
N GLU A 46 -16.94 13.20 13.94
CA GLU A 46 -15.69 13.92 13.77
C GLU A 46 -15.36 14.03 12.29
N LEU A 47 -15.04 15.24 11.80
CA LEU A 47 -14.56 15.43 10.44
C LEU A 47 -13.17 14.78 10.32
N TYR A 48 -13.14 13.57 9.75
CA TYR A 48 -11.95 12.73 9.73
C TYR A 48 -11.02 13.07 8.57
N CYS A 49 -11.59 13.22 7.37
CA CYS A 49 -10.87 13.69 6.20
C CYS A 49 -11.85 14.30 5.19
N TYR A 50 -11.31 15.14 4.32
CA TYR A 50 -12.03 15.68 3.18
C TYR A 50 -11.11 15.75 1.96
N GLU A 51 -11.71 15.77 0.78
CA GLU A 51 -11.02 15.88 -0.48
C GLU A 51 -11.39 17.20 -1.17
N ASN A 52 -10.38 17.93 -1.65
CA ASN A 52 -10.61 19.18 -2.38
C ASN A 52 -10.62 19.01 -3.91
N GLY A 53 -10.56 17.76 -4.40
CA GLY A 53 -10.60 17.41 -5.82
C GLY A 53 -12.02 17.31 -6.40
N PRO A 54 -12.16 16.78 -7.62
CA PRO A 54 -13.42 16.78 -8.37
C PRO A 54 -14.50 15.88 -7.77
N THR A 55 -14.11 14.82 -7.05
CA THR A 55 -15.05 13.93 -6.35
C THR A 55 -15.61 14.55 -5.08
N GLY A 56 -14.84 15.45 -4.45
CA GLY A 56 -15.28 16.28 -3.33
C GLY A 56 -15.89 15.46 -2.20
N LEU A 57 -15.21 14.42 -1.73
CA LEU A 57 -15.70 13.56 -0.65
C LEU A 57 -15.41 14.17 0.73
N VAL A 58 -16.31 13.93 1.67
CA VAL A 58 -16.19 14.31 3.07
C VAL A 58 -16.48 13.07 3.91
N THR A 59 -15.59 12.74 4.83
CA THR A 59 -15.71 11.56 5.69
C THR A 59 -15.90 11.98 7.15
N LEU A 60 -16.99 11.52 7.75
CA LEU A 60 -17.22 11.65 9.20
C LEU A 60 -16.92 10.34 9.89
N LYS A 61 -16.24 10.41 11.03
CA LYS A 61 -16.00 9.28 11.92
C LYS A 61 -16.93 9.39 13.14
N GLU A 62 -17.71 8.34 13.37
CA GLU A 62 -18.58 8.19 14.52
C GLU A 62 -18.09 7.02 15.39
N ASP A 63 -17.39 7.34 16.48
CA ASP A 63 -16.96 6.33 17.45
C ASP A 63 -18.18 5.71 18.14
N THR A 64 -18.35 4.39 18.01
CA THR A 64 -19.47 3.65 18.59
C THR A 64 -19.05 2.92 19.87
N GLU A 65 -17.97 2.14 19.79
CA GLU A 65 -17.38 1.38 20.90
C GLU A 65 -15.85 1.57 20.89
N PRO A 66 -15.14 1.33 22.01
CA PRO A 66 -13.69 1.35 22.02
C PRO A 66 -13.10 0.42 20.94
N GLY A 67 -12.43 0.99 19.95
CA GLY A 67 -11.85 0.25 18.81
C GLY A 67 -12.81 -0.01 17.64
N LYS A 68 -14.06 0.47 17.67
CA LYS A 68 -15.01 0.42 16.54
C LYS A 68 -15.57 1.80 16.23
N ALA A 69 -15.45 2.19 14.96
CA ALA A 69 -16.00 3.44 14.46
C ALA A 69 -16.76 3.23 13.15
N ASN A 70 -17.87 3.93 12.99
CA ASN A 70 -18.60 4.02 11.74
C ASN A 70 -18.05 5.19 10.92
N PHE A 71 -17.87 4.99 9.62
CA PHE A 71 -17.41 6.03 8.71
C PHE A 71 -18.52 6.37 7.73
N HIS A 72 -18.96 7.62 7.74
CA HIS A 72 -19.95 8.16 6.82
C HIS A 72 -19.23 8.93 5.71
N VAL A 73 -19.29 8.44 4.48
CA VAL A 73 -18.66 9.08 3.32
C VAL A 73 -19.73 9.80 2.50
N VAL A 74 -19.68 11.13 2.48
CA VAL A 74 -20.68 11.99 1.85
C VAL A 74 -20.03 12.81 0.74
N ARG A 75 -20.67 12.91 -0.42
CA ARG A 75 -20.23 13.82 -1.49
C ARG A 75 -20.59 15.26 -1.12
N ARG A 76 -19.64 16.18 -1.17
CA ARG A 76 -19.83 17.62 -0.90
C ARG A 76 -20.94 18.23 -1.75
N GLY A 77 -21.13 17.78 -2.98
CA GLY A 77 -22.20 18.27 -3.87
C GLY A 77 -23.62 17.97 -3.40
N VAL A 78 -23.83 17.02 -2.48
CA VAL A 78 -25.16 16.72 -1.90
C VAL A 78 -25.35 17.30 -0.50
N VAL A 79 -24.34 18.01 0.03
CA VAL A 79 -24.39 18.64 1.34
C VAL A 79 -25.16 19.95 1.23
N ALA A 80 -26.26 20.05 1.98
CA ALA A 80 -27.07 21.26 2.05
C ALA A 80 -26.56 22.21 3.13
N ASP A 81 -26.08 21.68 4.25
CA ASP A 81 -25.65 22.48 5.40
C ASP A 81 -24.64 21.72 6.27
N VAL A 82 -23.72 22.45 6.88
CA VAL A 82 -22.73 21.91 7.80
C VAL A 82 -22.64 22.79 9.04
N VAL A 83 -22.85 22.20 10.20
CA VAL A 83 -22.75 22.88 11.49
C VAL A 83 -21.53 22.32 12.23
N SER A 84 -20.51 23.16 12.45
CA SER A 84 -19.37 22.81 13.29
C SER A 84 -19.69 23.04 14.77
N GLU A 85 -19.34 22.08 15.62
CA GLU A 85 -19.39 22.20 17.08
C GLU A 85 -18.12 22.86 17.67
N ARG A 86 -17.30 23.51 16.84
CA ARG A 86 -16.10 24.23 17.26
C ARG A 86 -16.44 25.31 18.28
N GLN A 87 -16.05 25.13 19.54
CA GLN A 87 -16.18 26.18 20.56
C GLN A 87 -15.23 27.34 20.24
N ASN A 88 -15.80 28.54 20.14
CA ASN A 88 -15.05 29.75 19.84
C ASN A 88 -14.11 30.09 21.02
N GLY A 89 -12.82 29.79 20.89
CA GLY A 89 -11.81 30.09 21.90
C GLY A 89 -10.82 28.95 22.22
N GLU A 90 -11.13 27.71 21.85
CA GLU A 90 -10.19 26.60 22.02
C GLU A 90 -9.27 26.46 20.80
N ALA A 91 -8.16 27.18 20.82
CA ALA A 91 -7.09 27.04 19.84
C ALA A 91 -6.57 25.58 19.80
N ARG A 92 -7.02 24.76 18.83
CA ARG A 92 -6.51 23.39 18.54
C ARG A 92 -6.01 22.60 19.77
N GLN A 93 -6.71 22.68 20.90
CA GLN A 93 -6.18 22.19 22.18
C GLN A 93 -6.13 20.65 22.25
N ASN A 94 -6.77 19.98 21.29
CA ASN A 94 -6.75 18.53 21.13
C ASN A 94 -5.84 18.03 20.02
N LEU A 95 -4.81 18.79 19.63
CA LEU A 95 -3.64 18.15 19.00
C LEU A 95 -2.94 17.36 20.10
N SER A 96 -3.37 16.11 20.31
CA SER A 96 -2.60 15.16 21.09
C SER A 96 -1.17 15.22 20.58
N LYS A 97 -0.20 15.45 21.48
CA LYS A 97 1.21 15.42 21.10
C LYS A 97 1.44 14.17 20.25
N PRO A 98 2.08 14.28 19.07
CA PRO A 98 2.37 13.10 18.26
C PRO A 98 2.99 12.02 19.15
N PRO A 99 2.68 10.74 18.92
CA PRO A 99 3.26 9.65 19.69
C PRO A 99 4.78 9.84 19.77
N VAL A 100 5.33 9.79 20.99
CA VAL A 100 6.78 9.88 21.16
C VAL A 100 7.37 8.60 20.61
N ILE A 101 8.12 8.72 19.53
CA ILE A 101 8.83 7.58 18.94
C ILE A 101 10.08 7.35 19.77
N GLU A 102 10.16 6.16 20.38
CA GLU A 102 11.38 5.71 21.06
C GLU A 102 12.45 5.37 20.01
N ARG A 103 13.53 6.17 19.96
CA ARG A 103 14.60 5.97 18.96
C ARG A 103 15.24 4.58 19.07
N GLY A 104 15.37 4.02 20.28
CA GLY A 104 15.92 2.69 20.48
C GLY A 104 15.13 1.58 19.77
N THR A 105 13.80 1.70 19.72
CA THR A 105 12.94 0.77 18.97
C THR A 105 13.16 0.90 17.46
N VAL A 106 13.30 2.14 16.96
CA VAL A 106 13.59 2.40 15.54
C VAL A 106 14.93 1.82 15.15
N ASP A 107 15.99 2.10 15.92
CA ASP A 107 17.34 1.60 15.67
C ASP A 107 17.40 0.06 15.73
N HIS A 108 16.63 -0.55 16.65
CA HIS A 108 16.51 -2.00 16.74
C HIS A 108 15.83 -2.58 15.49
N ASN A 109 14.68 -2.02 15.10
CA ASN A 109 13.94 -2.46 13.92
C ASN A 109 14.75 -2.29 12.64
N GLU A 110 15.51 -1.20 12.51
CA GLU A 110 16.44 -0.98 11.40
C GLU A 110 17.51 -2.08 11.35
N LYS A 111 18.18 -2.35 12.47
CA LYS A 111 19.20 -3.41 12.54
C LYS A 111 18.65 -4.79 12.19
N VAL A 112 17.45 -5.11 12.68
CA VAL A 112 16.77 -6.37 12.35
C VAL A 112 16.44 -6.42 10.84
N ALA A 113 15.89 -5.34 10.28
CA ALA A 113 15.55 -5.27 8.87
C ALA A 113 16.78 -5.40 7.96
N ILE A 114 17.89 -4.73 8.30
CA ILE A 114 19.16 -4.86 7.58
C ILE A 114 19.68 -6.29 7.65
N ALA A 115 19.73 -6.89 8.85
CA ALA A 115 20.22 -8.25 9.02
C ALA A 115 19.34 -9.29 8.27
N GLU A 116 18.01 -9.07 8.23
CA GLU A 116 17.11 -9.90 7.42
C GLU A 116 17.34 -9.70 5.93
N PHE A 117 17.54 -8.45 5.48
CA PHE A 117 17.82 -8.15 4.09
C PHE A 117 19.15 -8.76 3.64
N GLU A 118 20.21 -8.66 4.44
CA GLU A 118 21.50 -9.29 4.14
C GLU A 118 21.38 -10.80 3.97
N LYS A 119 20.55 -11.46 4.79
CA LYS A 119 20.25 -12.89 4.64
C LYS A 119 19.47 -13.19 3.36
N ARG A 120 18.45 -12.38 3.04
CA ARG A 120 17.60 -12.55 1.85
C ARG A 120 18.29 -12.12 0.55
N LYS A 121 19.30 -11.25 0.59
CA LYS A 121 20.00 -10.79 -0.60
C LYS A 121 20.59 -11.95 -1.40
N TYR A 122 21.11 -12.97 -0.70
CA TYR A 122 21.68 -14.16 -1.34
C TYR A 122 20.64 -15.16 -1.86
N THR A 123 19.35 -14.99 -1.53
CA THR A 123 18.27 -15.81 -2.07
C THR A 123 17.73 -15.26 -3.39
N ILE A 124 18.05 -14.01 -3.74
CA ILE A 124 17.59 -13.36 -4.97
C ILE A 124 18.63 -13.57 -6.08
N GLY A 125 18.24 -14.25 -7.16
CA GLY A 125 19.10 -14.46 -8.32
C GLY A 125 19.24 -13.19 -9.16
N VAL A 126 20.46 -12.91 -9.63
CA VAL A 126 20.74 -11.77 -10.53
C VAL A 126 20.69 -12.25 -11.98
N GLY A 127 19.84 -11.64 -12.80
CA GLY A 127 19.70 -12.00 -14.21
C GLY A 127 19.07 -13.38 -14.45
N VAL A 128 18.27 -13.88 -13.50
CA VAL A 128 17.54 -15.14 -13.60
C VAL A 128 16.10 -14.90 -14.04
N THR A 129 15.46 -15.93 -14.61
CA THR A 129 14.03 -15.85 -14.98
C THR A 129 13.15 -15.93 -13.72
N ALA A 130 11.90 -15.45 -13.82
CA ALA A 130 10.93 -15.60 -12.73
C ALA A 130 10.74 -17.08 -12.34
N GLU A 131 10.70 -17.97 -13.33
CA GLU A 131 10.64 -19.42 -13.12
C GLU A 131 11.84 -19.96 -12.33
N ALA A 132 13.05 -19.45 -12.60
CA ALA A 132 14.25 -19.87 -11.88
C ALA A 132 14.20 -19.43 -10.42
N GLN A 133 13.75 -18.20 -10.16
CA GLN A 133 13.57 -17.69 -8.80
C GLN A 133 12.52 -18.49 -8.03
N ASP A 134 11.37 -18.77 -8.65
CA ASP A 134 10.31 -19.59 -8.05
C ASP A 134 10.80 -21.01 -7.72
N LEU A 135 11.62 -21.60 -8.60
CA LEU A 135 12.23 -22.90 -8.35
C LEU A 135 13.21 -22.84 -7.17
N PHE A 136 14.05 -21.81 -7.11
CA PHE A 136 14.97 -21.59 -5.99
C PHE A 136 14.20 -21.47 -4.67
N ASP A 137 13.16 -20.63 -4.63
CA ASP A 137 12.32 -20.43 -3.45
C ASP A 137 11.59 -21.72 -3.03
N PHE A 138 11.22 -22.56 -4.01
CA PHE A 138 10.65 -23.88 -3.75
C PHE A 138 11.66 -24.84 -3.12
N ILE A 139 12.89 -24.87 -3.63
CA ILE A 139 13.97 -25.72 -3.09
C ILE A 139 14.39 -25.24 -1.71
N TRP A 140 14.55 -23.92 -1.52
CA TRP A 140 14.97 -23.27 -0.28
C TRP A 140 14.10 -23.67 0.92
N LYS A 141 12.80 -23.91 0.72
CA LYS A 141 11.88 -24.40 1.76
C LYS A 141 12.29 -25.75 2.36
N THR A 142 12.97 -26.59 1.59
CA THR A 142 13.39 -27.94 2.00
C THR A 142 14.90 -28.06 2.18
N HIS A 143 15.66 -27.15 1.57
CA HIS A 143 17.11 -27.12 1.51
C HIS A 143 17.58 -25.66 1.62
N PRO A 144 17.61 -25.08 2.84
CA PRO A 144 17.95 -23.67 3.07
C PRO A 144 19.45 -23.36 2.88
N ASP A 145 20.23 -24.36 2.48
CA ASP A 145 21.64 -24.30 2.15
C ASP A 145 21.88 -24.12 0.63
N CYS A 146 20.82 -23.93 -0.16
CA CYS A 146 20.95 -23.69 -1.60
C CYS A 146 21.37 -22.24 -1.89
N VAL A 147 22.33 -22.06 -2.80
CA VAL A 147 22.87 -20.74 -3.15
C VAL A 147 22.89 -20.55 -4.65
N TRP A 148 22.82 -19.30 -5.08
CA TRP A 148 23.04 -18.92 -6.47
C TRP A 148 24.55 -18.93 -6.79
N ARG A 149 24.92 -19.54 -7.91
CA ARG A 149 26.24 -19.42 -8.54
C ARG A 149 26.05 -18.91 -9.96
N GLY A 150 26.07 -17.59 -10.13
CA GLY A 150 25.62 -16.97 -11.37
C GLY A 150 24.12 -17.24 -11.57
N GLN A 151 23.77 -17.97 -12.64
CA GLN A 151 22.40 -18.43 -12.89
C GLN A 151 22.13 -19.85 -12.37
N ASP A 152 23.14 -20.55 -11.85
CA ASP A 152 23.00 -21.93 -11.40
C ASP A 152 22.52 -22.00 -9.94
N ILE A 153 21.65 -22.96 -9.63
CA ILE A 153 21.22 -23.25 -8.26
C ILE A 153 22.09 -24.37 -7.72
N VAL A 154 22.86 -24.10 -6.67
CA VAL A 154 23.79 -25.06 -6.05
C VAL A 154 23.32 -25.40 -4.65
N ILE A 155 23.08 -26.67 -4.37
CA ILE A 155 22.69 -27.18 -3.06
C ILE A 155 23.94 -27.72 -2.38
N GLN A 156 24.46 -26.99 -1.39
CA GLN A 156 25.78 -27.26 -0.82
C GLN A 156 25.86 -28.62 -0.11
N SER A 157 24.85 -28.99 0.69
CA SER A 157 24.83 -30.24 1.47
C SER A 157 24.77 -31.50 0.60
N LEU A 158 24.25 -31.37 -0.62
CA LEU A 158 24.04 -32.48 -1.54
C LEU A 158 25.04 -32.48 -2.72
N GLU A 159 25.87 -31.44 -2.83
CA GLU A 159 26.74 -31.19 -3.98
C GLU A 159 26.00 -31.30 -5.32
N VAL A 160 24.73 -30.86 -5.37
CA VAL A 160 23.88 -30.89 -6.57
C VAL A 160 23.79 -29.49 -7.16
N THR A 161 23.93 -29.40 -8.48
CA THR A 161 23.81 -28.17 -9.28
C THR A 161 22.70 -28.31 -10.32
N ILE A 162 21.79 -27.34 -10.36
CA ILE A 162 20.72 -27.23 -11.34
C ILE A 162 21.05 -26.04 -12.25
N ARG A 163 21.16 -26.32 -13.55
CA ARG A 163 21.51 -25.31 -14.56
C ARG A 163 20.29 -24.91 -15.39
N PRO A 164 20.25 -23.70 -15.98
CA PRO A 164 19.30 -23.37 -17.04
C PRO A 164 19.30 -24.47 -18.13
N PRO A 165 18.14 -24.87 -18.68
CA PRO A 165 16.78 -24.35 -18.53
C PRO A 165 15.99 -24.87 -17.30
N TYR A 166 16.66 -25.32 -16.24
CA TYR A 166 16.05 -25.79 -14.99
C TYR A 166 15.08 -26.97 -15.17
N GLU A 167 15.44 -27.87 -16.08
CA GLU A 167 14.74 -29.13 -16.33
C GLU A 167 15.18 -30.22 -15.34
N PRO A 168 14.35 -31.26 -15.10
CA PRO A 168 14.74 -32.42 -14.31
C PRO A 168 16.00 -33.12 -14.86
N SER A 169 16.26 -33.01 -16.17
CA SER A 169 17.46 -33.49 -16.86
C SER A 169 18.69 -32.61 -16.66
N SER A 170 18.51 -31.32 -16.32
CA SER A 170 19.59 -30.35 -16.08
C SER A 170 20.17 -30.42 -14.66
N VAL A 171 19.74 -31.40 -13.87
CA VAL A 171 20.26 -31.67 -12.52
C VAL A 171 21.53 -32.51 -12.62
N SER A 172 22.63 -31.99 -12.07
CA SER A 172 23.92 -32.65 -12.02
C SER A 172 24.44 -32.72 -10.59
N GLY A 173 25.05 -33.82 -10.18
CA GLY A 173 25.57 -34.02 -8.83
C GLY A 173 26.42 -35.28 -8.74
N ARG A 174 27.28 -35.37 -7.72
CA ARG A 174 28.16 -36.54 -7.52
C ARG A 174 27.42 -37.74 -6.95
N ASP A 175 26.49 -37.51 -6.05
CA ASP A 175 25.66 -38.57 -5.45
C ASP A 175 24.37 -38.79 -6.27
N THR A 176 24.19 -40.02 -6.76
CA THR A 176 23.02 -40.45 -7.52
C THR A 176 21.73 -40.31 -6.70
N ARG A 177 21.76 -40.64 -5.40
CA ARG A 177 20.57 -40.57 -4.54
C ARG A 177 20.15 -39.11 -4.30
N ALA A 178 21.11 -38.24 -4.02
CA ALA A 178 20.88 -36.82 -3.90
C ALA A 178 20.32 -36.22 -5.19
N LYS A 179 20.91 -36.59 -6.34
CA LYS A 179 20.44 -36.17 -7.67
C LYS A 179 18.98 -36.58 -7.89
N GLU A 180 18.62 -37.84 -7.69
CA GLU A 180 17.25 -38.34 -7.86
C GLU A 180 16.24 -37.62 -6.95
N ARG A 181 16.63 -37.35 -5.70
CA ARG A 181 15.81 -36.58 -4.76
C ARG A 181 15.55 -35.18 -5.30
N ILE A 182 16.58 -34.47 -5.77
CA ILE A 182 16.43 -33.12 -6.30
C ILE A 182 15.67 -33.10 -7.63
N THR A 183 15.92 -34.05 -8.53
CA THR A 183 15.10 -34.25 -9.74
C THR A 183 13.63 -34.42 -9.39
N SER A 184 13.30 -35.18 -8.34
CA SER A 184 11.92 -35.34 -7.86
C SER A 184 11.32 -34.04 -7.32
N VAL A 185 12.12 -33.21 -6.65
CA VAL A 185 11.70 -31.88 -6.16
C VAL A 185 11.38 -30.95 -7.33
N VAL A 186 12.24 -30.92 -8.36
CA VAL A 186 12.03 -30.12 -9.59
C VAL A 186 10.77 -30.57 -10.33
N MET A 187 10.53 -31.89 -10.43
CA MET A 187 9.30 -32.42 -11.03
C MET A 187 8.05 -32.00 -10.24
N LYS A 188 8.09 -32.07 -8.90
CA LYS A 188 6.99 -31.62 -8.04
C LYS A 188 6.70 -30.13 -8.19
N PHE A 189 7.74 -29.30 -8.30
CA PHE A 189 7.59 -27.87 -8.56
C PHE A 189 6.81 -27.61 -9.86
N ARG A 190 7.15 -28.33 -10.94
CA ARG A 190 6.45 -28.20 -12.23
C ARG A 190 4.98 -28.62 -12.16
N GLN A 191 4.70 -29.77 -11.55
CA GLN A 191 3.32 -30.23 -11.35
C GLN A 191 2.51 -29.25 -10.52
N LYS A 192 3.12 -28.69 -9.47
CA LYS A 192 2.47 -27.67 -8.63
C LYS A 192 2.14 -26.43 -9.46
N ARG A 193 3.08 -25.92 -10.24
CA ARG A 193 2.91 -24.72 -11.07
C ARG A 193 1.85 -24.94 -12.16
N GLU A 194 1.83 -26.11 -12.80
CA GLU A 194 0.80 -26.49 -13.77
C GLU A 194 -0.59 -26.55 -13.12
N ARG A 195 -0.69 -27.12 -11.92
CA ARG A 195 -1.95 -27.16 -11.15
C ARG A 195 -2.42 -25.76 -10.74
N GLU A 196 -1.50 -24.88 -10.35
CA GLU A 196 -1.82 -23.49 -10.00
C GLU A 196 -2.25 -22.69 -11.24
N ALA A 197 -1.59 -22.90 -12.38
CA ALA A 197 -2.00 -22.32 -13.67
C ALA A 197 -3.39 -22.82 -14.10
N ALA A 198 -3.68 -24.12 -13.95
CA ALA A 198 -4.99 -24.69 -14.24
C ALA A 198 -6.10 -24.21 -13.29
N ARG A 199 -5.74 -23.79 -12.06
CA ARG A 199 -6.66 -23.20 -11.08
C ARG A 199 -6.93 -21.72 -11.30
N GLN A 200 -6.25 -21.06 -12.25
CA GLN A 200 -6.60 -19.71 -12.70
C GLN A 200 -7.39 -19.75 -14.03
N PRO A 201 -8.69 -20.10 -14.03
CA PRO A 201 -9.58 -19.68 -15.10
C PRO A 201 -10.26 -18.34 -14.72
N GLN A 202 -10.06 -17.33 -15.57
CA GLN A 202 -11.04 -16.27 -15.91
C GLN A 202 -11.30 -15.17 -14.84
N HIS A 203 -10.45 -14.13 -14.80
CA HIS A 203 -10.88 -12.76 -14.43
C HIS A 203 -10.69 -11.88 -15.68
N GLY A 204 -11.57 -12.04 -16.66
CA GLY A 204 -11.40 -11.38 -17.96
C GLY A 204 -12.45 -11.73 -19.00
N ALA A 205 -13.74 -11.68 -18.64
CA ALA A 205 -14.81 -11.56 -19.62
C ALA A 205 -15.86 -10.57 -19.06
N PRO A 206 -16.24 -9.52 -19.80
CA PRO A 206 -17.29 -8.62 -19.36
C PRO A 206 -18.63 -9.29 -19.62
N MET A 207 -19.42 -9.53 -18.57
CA MET A 207 -20.82 -9.94 -18.70
C MET A 207 -21.75 -8.84 -18.16
N PRO A 208 -22.90 -8.63 -18.83
CA PRO A 208 -23.81 -7.54 -18.53
C PRO A 208 -24.73 -7.86 -17.34
N GLY A 209 -25.11 -6.79 -16.64
CA GLY A 209 -26.21 -6.61 -15.69
C GLY A 209 -26.93 -7.84 -15.10
N GLY A 210 -26.94 -7.93 -13.77
CA GLY A 210 -27.84 -8.81 -13.04
C GLY A 210 -27.66 -8.74 -11.52
N THR A 211 -28.68 -8.26 -10.85
CA THR A 211 -28.82 -7.92 -9.43
C THR A 211 -28.63 -9.10 -8.45
N SER A 212 -28.25 -8.74 -7.20
CA SER A 212 -28.62 -9.37 -5.91
C SER A 212 -27.53 -10.15 -5.13
N LEU A 213 -27.21 -9.60 -3.95
CA LEU A 213 -26.51 -10.15 -2.78
C LEU A 213 -27.38 -11.19 -2.01
N PRO A 214 -26.94 -11.80 -0.87
CA PRO A 214 -25.62 -11.77 -0.19
C PRO A 214 -25.09 -13.17 0.23
N ASN A 215 -23.79 -13.31 0.53
CA ASN A 215 -23.37 -13.94 1.81
C ASN A 215 -21.88 -13.80 2.18
N LEU A 216 -21.68 -13.52 3.46
CA LEU A 216 -20.66 -14.02 4.41
C LEU A 216 -19.14 -13.93 4.12
N THR A 217 -18.48 -13.44 5.17
CA THR A 217 -17.14 -13.77 5.70
C THR A 217 -15.90 -13.37 4.89
N ASN A 218 -15.16 -12.41 5.45
CA ASN A 218 -13.71 -12.26 5.28
C ASN A 218 -13.13 -12.06 6.70
N GLY A 219 -12.12 -12.77 7.17
CA GLY A 219 -11.03 -13.41 6.42
C GLY A 219 -9.88 -12.41 6.34
N ALA A 220 -8.94 -12.56 7.27
CA ALA A 220 -7.80 -11.68 7.50
C ALA A 220 -6.93 -11.47 6.24
N CYS A 221 -6.50 -10.23 6.00
CA CYS A 221 -5.44 -9.91 5.08
C CYS A 221 -4.35 -9.12 5.81
N ASP A 222 -3.24 -9.80 6.03
CA ASP A 222 -1.97 -9.27 6.54
C ASP A 222 -0.98 -9.31 5.37
N SER A 223 -0.52 -8.15 4.91
CA SER A 223 0.86 -7.91 4.41
C SER A 223 1.00 -6.52 3.76
N PRO A 224 2.06 -5.77 4.09
CA PRO A 224 2.35 -4.46 3.51
C PRO A 224 3.15 -4.55 2.19
N VAL A 225 2.78 -3.66 1.26
CA VAL A 225 3.49 -3.36 0.01
C VAL A 225 4.61 -2.36 0.31
N VAL A 226 5.85 -2.66 -0.07
CA VAL A 226 6.96 -1.69 -0.07
C VAL A 226 7.26 -1.27 -1.51
N PRO A 227 7.33 0.03 -1.83
CA PRO A 227 7.72 0.52 -3.16
C PRO A 227 9.23 0.38 -3.40
N ARG A 228 9.60 0.00 -4.63
CA ARG A 228 10.98 0.04 -5.15
C ARG A 228 11.29 1.45 -5.67
N GLU A 229 12.27 2.12 -5.08
CA GLU A 229 12.94 3.26 -5.72
C GLU A 229 14.24 2.82 -6.40
N ALA A 230 14.47 3.39 -7.58
CA ALA A 230 15.61 3.17 -8.44
C ALA A 230 16.86 3.89 -7.90
N VAL A 231 18.00 3.20 -7.88
CA VAL A 231 19.29 3.82 -7.58
C VAL A 231 20.06 3.98 -8.88
N GLU A 232 20.31 5.24 -9.23
CA GLU A 232 21.14 5.71 -10.33
C GLU A 232 22.62 5.62 -9.94
N SER A 233 23.45 5.18 -10.89
CA SER A 233 24.87 4.89 -10.73
C SER A 233 25.72 6.16 -10.60
N ALA A 234 26.72 6.12 -9.72
CA ALA A 234 27.88 7.01 -9.79
C ALA A 234 29.18 6.22 -9.53
N GLU A 235 29.92 5.97 -10.62
CA GLU A 235 31.38 5.72 -10.62
C GLU A 235 32.09 6.98 -10.08
N GLY A 236 33.20 6.97 -9.35
CA GLY A 236 34.33 6.05 -9.30
C GLY A 236 35.58 6.80 -9.77
N ALA A 237 36.50 7.16 -8.85
CA ALA A 237 37.97 7.19 -9.03
C ALA A 237 38.67 7.92 -7.87
N ALA A 238 39.26 7.14 -6.96
CA ALA A 238 40.34 7.58 -6.09
C ALA A 238 41.65 6.96 -6.60
N THR A 239 42.65 7.79 -6.89
CA THR A 239 44.02 7.34 -7.21
C THR A 239 44.96 7.77 -6.08
N ALA A 240 45.64 6.79 -5.51
CA ALA A 240 46.71 6.95 -4.54
C ALA A 240 48.09 7.03 -5.24
N ALA A 241 48.96 7.91 -4.74
CA ALA A 241 50.43 7.86 -4.83
C ALA A 241 50.95 8.81 -3.72
N ASP A 242 51.47 8.30 -2.60
CA ASP A 242 52.86 7.88 -2.33
C ASP A 242 53.86 9.06 -2.26
N GLY A 243 54.61 9.17 -1.14
CA GLY A 243 55.51 10.31 -0.90
C GLY A 243 56.04 10.50 0.54
N VAL A 244 56.74 9.49 1.05
CA VAL A 244 57.97 9.51 1.88
C VAL A 244 58.51 10.87 2.45
N SER A 245 58.64 10.90 3.79
CA SER A 245 59.79 11.34 4.62
C SER A 245 60.08 12.82 5.01
N SER A 246 60.58 12.92 6.25
CA SER A 246 61.47 13.92 6.87
C SER A 246 60.81 15.08 7.63
N ARG A 247 60.79 15.07 8.98
CA ARG A 247 61.84 15.48 9.96
C ARG A 247 61.93 17.01 10.18
N VAL A 248 61.86 17.37 11.47
CA VAL A 248 62.40 18.58 12.16
C VAL A 248 61.70 19.93 11.92
N ALA A 249 60.93 20.38 12.91
CA ALA A 249 61.25 21.51 13.83
C ALA A 249 59.99 21.83 14.65
#